data_AF-A0A382G335-F1
#
_entry.id   AF-A0A382G335-F1
#
_cell.length_a   1.000
_cell.length_b   1.000
_cell.length_c   1.000
_cell.angle_alpha   90.00
_cell.angle_beta   90.00
_cell.angle_gamma   90.00
#
_symmetry.space_group_name_H-M   'P 1'
#
loop_
_entity.id
_entity.type
_entity.pdbx_description
1 polymer ?
#
loop_
_entity_poly.entity_id
_entity_poly.type
_entity_poly.pdbx_seq_one_letter_code
_entity_poly.pdbx_strand_id
1 'polypeptide(L)' 'MASTTRFTPRPLSLRFRLGRMFLKSESLRGYSLLSPTLVAMILGLVMPLVVLLTLSFWIQEYLDFIRTFSLKNYTDFFQK' A
#
# COMPACT_ATOMS: atom_id res chain seq x y z
N MET A 1 22.70 54.38 1.95
CA MET A 1 21.97 53.27 1.29
C MET A 1 22.49 51.96 1.85
N ALA A 2 21.77 51.32 2.78
CA ALA A 2 22.15 50.04 3.37
C ALA A 2 21.21 48.94 2.81
N SER A 3 21.77 48.02 2.03
CA SER A 3 21.07 46.85 1.49
C SER A 3 20.95 45.78 2.57
N THR A 4 19.78 45.69 3.21
CA THR A 4 19.46 44.62 4.16
C THR A 4 19.23 43.32 3.41
N THR A 5 20.21 42.42 3.42
CA THR A 5 20.10 41.06 2.87
C THR A 5 19.14 40.24 3.74
N ARG A 6 17.93 39.97 3.23
CA ARG A 6 16.95 39.11 3.92
C ARG A 6 17.42 37.66 3.87
N PHE A 7 17.71 37.07 5.02
CA PHE A 7 17.87 35.62 5.15
C PHE A 7 16.51 34.94 4.95
N THR A 8 16.29 34.36 3.77
CA THR A 8 15.15 33.46 3.54
C THR A 8 15.54 32.05 3.99
N PRO A 9 14.97 31.49 5.08
CA PRO A 9 15.25 30.13 5.47
C PRO A 9 14.77 29.18 4.37
N ARG A 10 15.70 28.40 3.80
CA ARG A 10 15.39 27.40 2.78
C ARG A 10 14.44 26.37 3.40
N PRO A 11 13.26 26.10 2.82
CA PRO A 11 12.34 25.14 3.40
C PRO A 11 13.03 23.77 3.45
N LEU A 12 13.23 23.27 4.67
CA LEU A 12 13.78 21.94 4.89
C LEU A 12 12.83 20.94 4.24
N SER A 13 13.34 20.15 3.29
CA SER A 13 12.49 19.19 2.59
C SER A 13 11.87 18.20 3.59
N LEU A 14 10.61 17.83 3.35
CA LEU A 14 9.86 16.90 4.20
C LEU A 14 10.67 15.63 4.50
N ARG A 15 11.42 15.12 3.51
CA ARG A 15 12.30 13.95 3.65
C ARG A 15 13.37 14.11 4.74
N PHE A 16 13.99 15.28 4.87
CA PHE A 16 14.98 15.54 5.92
C PHE A 16 14.34 15.65 7.32
N ARG A 17 13.11 16.17 7.40
CA ARG A 17 12.38 16.25 8.68
C ARG A 17 11.97 14.87 9.18
N LEU A 18 11.47 14.00 8.31
CA LEU A 18 11.16 12.61 8.66
C LEU A 18 12.42 11.86 9.10
N GLY A 19 13.52 11.94 8.34
CA GLY A 19 14.77 11.25 8.71
C GLY A 19 15.33 11.66 10.07
N ARG A 20 15.25 12.95 10.42
CA ARG A 20 15.69 13.44 11.74
C ARG A 20 14.78 12.96 12.88
N MET A 21 13.48 12.80 12.62
CA MET A 21 12.52 12.28 13.60
C MET A 21 12.74 10.78 13.83
N PHE A 22 13.01 10.01 12.76
CA PHE A 22 13.37 8.59 12.82
C PHE A 22 14.65 8.31 13.64
N LEU A 23 15.65 9.19 13.57
CA LEU A 23 16.90 9.05 14.33
C LEU A 23 16.76 9.41 15.82
N LYS A 24 15.76 10.23 16.18
CA LYS A 24 15.59 10.72 17.56
C LYS A 24 14.83 9.75 18.45
N SER A 25 13.97 8.90 17.89
CA SER A 25 13.12 7.98 18.65
C SER A 25 13.58 6.53 18.48
N GLU A 26 14.02 5.93 19.58
CA GLU A 26 14.47 4.55 19.64
C GLU A 26 13.35 3.55 19.25
N SER A 27 12.11 3.83 19.67
CA SER A 27 10.94 3.03 19.32
C SER A 27 10.65 3.01 17.81
N LEU A 28 10.72 4.15 17.10
CA LEU A 28 10.51 4.16 15.64
C LEU A 28 11.60 3.39 14.91
N ARG A 29 12.82 3.32 15.46
CA ARG A 29 13.91 2.55 14.88
C ARG A 29 13.62 1.05 14.97
N GLY A 30 13.14 0.57 16.11
CA GLY A 30 12.67 -0.81 16.27
C GLY A 30 11.53 -1.18 15.31
N TYR A 31 10.51 -0.33 15.18
CA TYR A 31 9.42 -0.55 14.22
C TYR A 31 9.90 -0.49 12.78
N SER A 32 10.83 0.41 12.44
CA SER A 32 11.39 0.49 11.09
C SER A 32 12.20 -0.73 10.68
N LEU A 33 12.86 -1.40 11.64
CA LEU A 33 13.59 -2.66 11.41
C LEU A 33 12.66 -3.85 11.20
N LEU A 34 11.53 -3.88 11.90
CA LEU A 34 10.53 -4.95 11.78
C LEU A 34 9.54 -4.75 10.62
N SER A 35 9.29 -3.50 10.24
CA SER A 35 8.34 -3.14 9.19
C SER A 35 8.57 -3.82 7.84
N PRO A 36 9.81 -4.01 7.32
CA PRO A 36 10.00 -4.61 6.01
C PRO A 36 9.55 -6.08 6.01
N THR A 37 9.89 -6.81 7.08
CA THR A 37 9.49 -8.19 7.28
C THR A 37 7.98 -8.31 7.49
N LEU A 38 7.38 -7.45 8.30
CA LEU A 38 5.93 -7.42 8.51
C LEU A 38 5.18 -7.14 7.20
N VAL A 39 5.65 -6.18 6.40
CA VAL A 39 5.08 -5.88 5.09
C VAL A 39 5.21 -7.10 4.16
N ALA A 40 6.38 -7.75 4.12
CA ALA A 40 6.56 -8.95 3.31
C ALA A 40 5.62 -10.09 3.74
N MET A 41 5.44 -10.31 5.04
CA MET A 41 4.50 -11.30 5.57
C MET A 41 3.05 -10.97 5.20
N ILE A 42 2.63 -9.72 5.42
CA ILE A 42 1.27 -9.28 5.08
C ILE A 42 1.03 -9.44 3.58
N LEU A 43 1.98 -9.01 2.74
CA LEU A 43 1.88 -9.18 1.30
C LEU A 43 1.79 -10.65 0.92
N GLY A 44 2.63 -11.51 1.49
CA GLY A 44 2.59 -12.96 1.23
C GLY A 44 1.24 -13.59 1.59
N LEU A 45 0.60 -13.14 2.67
CA LEU A 45 -0.70 -13.64 3.12
C LEU A 45 -1.88 -13.05 2.34
N VAL A 46 -1.82 -11.76 2.02
CA VAL A 46 -2.91 -11.04 1.33
C VAL A 46 -2.91 -11.35 -0.17
N MET A 47 -1.75 -11.58 -0.79
CA MET A 47 -1.63 -11.83 -2.22
C MET A 47 -2.52 -12.97 -2.72
N PRO A 48 -2.52 -14.19 -2.14
CA PRO A 48 -3.40 -15.26 -2.59
C PRO A 48 -4.89 -14.92 -2.40
N LEU A 49 -5.25 -14.21 -1.33
CA LEU A 49 -6.63 -13.76 -1.10
C LEU A 49 -7.09 -12.78 -2.17
N VAL A 50 -6.23 -11.83 -2.57
CA VAL A 50 -6.52 -10.89 -3.66
C VAL A 50 -6.69 -11.61 -4.99
N VAL A 51 -5.88 -12.63 -5.26
CA VAL A 51 -6.03 -13.46 -6.46
C VAL A 51 -7.38 -14.17 -6.46
N LEU A 52 -7.75 -14.84 -5.36
CA LEU A 52 -9.06 -15.50 -5.23
C LEU A 52 -10.22 -14.51 -5.36
N LEU A 53 -10.12 -13.35 -4.71
CA LEU A 53 -11.12 -12.30 -4.79
C LEU A 53 -11.28 -11.80 -6.22
N THR A 54 -10.19 -11.61 -6.95
CA THR A 54 -10.21 -11.21 -8.37
C THR A 54 -10.85 -12.28 -9.24
N LEU A 55 -10.44 -13.54 -9.08
CA LEU A 55 -11.00 -14.68 -9.80
C LEU A 55 -12.50 -14.84 -9.53
N SER A 56 -12.96 -14.53 -8.32
CA SER A 56 -14.36 -14.63 -7.93
C SER A 56 -15.28 -13.70 -8.74
N PHE A 57 -14.76 -12.58 -9.24
CA PHE A 57 -15.51 -11.64 -10.08
C PHE A 57 -15.43 -11.97 -11.58
N TRP A 58 -14.59 -12.92 -12.01
CA TRP A 58 -14.55 -13.33 -13.40
C TRP A 58 -15.58 -14.40 -13.72
N ILE A 59 -16.12 -14.32 -14.93
CA ILE A 59 -17.08 -15.28 -15.45
C ILE A 59 -16.28 -16.50 -15.92
N GLN A 60 -16.66 -17.67 -15.43
CA GLN A 60 -16.07 -18.93 -15.86
C GLN A 60 -17.07 -19.65 -16.78
N GLU A 61 -16.84 -19.59 -18.09
CA GLU A 61 -17.60 -20.41 -19.04
C GLU A 61 -16.85 -21.72 -19.25
N TYR A 62 -17.19 -22.73 -18.43
CA TYR A 62 -16.71 -24.11 -18.48
C TYR A 62 -15.18 -24.29 -18.37
N LEU A 63 -14.39 -23.82 -19.35
CA LEU A 63 -12.93 -23.83 -19.38
C LEU A 63 -12.30 -22.45 -19.65
N ASP A 64 -13.10 -21.44 -20.05
CA ASP A 64 -12.61 -20.11 -20.39
C ASP A 64 -12.83 -19.10 -19.26
N PHE A 65 -11.74 -18.44 -18.86
CA PHE A 65 -11.78 -17.30 -17.93
C PHE A 65 -12.00 -16.02 -18.72
N ILE A 66 -13.25 -15.59 -18.82
CA ILE A 66 -13.56 -14.29 -19.39
C ILE A 66 -13.23 -13.25 -18.33
N ARG A 67 -12.19 -12.44 -18.61
CA ARG A 67 -11.68 -11.42 -17.69
C ARG A 67 -12.58 -10.18 -17.56
N THR A 68 -13.89 -10.39 -17.51
CA THR A 68 -14.93 -9.36 -17.39
C THR A 68 -15.49 -9.36 -15.98
N PHE A 69 -15.49 -8.19 -15.31
CA PHE A 69 -16.05 -8.03 -13.98
C PHE A 69 -17.56 -8.35 -13.99
N SER A 70 -17.99 -9.31 -13.17
CA SER A 70 -19.37 -9.79 -13.12
C SER A 70 -19.76 -10.30 -11.74
N LEU A 71 -21.02 -10.09 -11.38
CA LEU A 71 -21.64 -10.62 -10.16
C LEU A 71 -22.50 -11.87 -10.43
N LYS A 72 -22.52 -12.36 -11.68
CA LYS A 72 -23.34 -13.50 -12.12
C LYS A 72 -23.07 -14.77 -11.29
N ASN A 73 -21.80 -15.06 -10.99
CA ASN A 73 -21.44 -16.21 -10.14
C ASN A 73 -22.12 -16.16 -8.76
N TYR A 74 -22.25 -14.98 -8.17
CA TYR A 74 -22.92 -14.82 -6.88
C TYR A 74 -24.42 -14.98 -7.00
N THR A 75 -25.05 -14.37 -8.02
CA THR A 75 -26.50 -14.52 -8.23
C THR A 75 -26.86 -15.97 -8.51
N ASP A 76 -26.11 -16.67 -9.35
CA ASP A 76 -26.36 -18.07 -9.69
C ASP A 76 -26.16 -18.99 -8.48
N PHE A 77 -25.22 -18.67 -7.58
CA PHE A 77 -25.01 -19.41 -6.35
C PHE A 77 -26.15 -19.24 -5.34
N PHE A 78 -26.70 -18.01 -5.18
CA PHE A 78 -27.77 -17.74 -4.20
C PHE A 78 -29.20 -17.95 -4.73
N GLN A 79 -29.39 -17.99 -6.05
CA GLN A 79 -30.67 -18.28 -6.69
C GLN A 79 -30.93 -19.79 -6.83
N LYS A 80 -29.94 -20.61 -6.50
CA LYS A 80 -30.02 -22.07 -6.47
C LYS A 80 -30.30 -22.58 -5.07
#